data_AF-A0A1G7CKB4-F1
#
_entry.id   AF-A0A1G7CKB4-F1
#
_cell.length_a   1.000
_cell.length_b   1.000
_cell.length_c   1.000
_cell.angle_alpha   90.00
_cell.angle_beta   90.00
_cell.angle_gamma   90.00
#
_symmetry.space_group_name_H-M   'P 1'
#
loop_
_entity.id
_entity.type
_entity.pdbx_description
1 polymer ?
#
loop_
_entity_poly.entity_id
_entity_poly.type
_entity_poly.pdbx_seq_one_letter_code
_entity_poly.pdbx_strand_id
1 'polypeptide(L)'
;MLYIKFNIQDNSKYPDFQTLYTHMVNMREPGFEYVDNSPEIDWDTKKTQEEVDAAVKELSDYLDEKPEVHRYNELIPDYVTLFLEQFLKADNEKLASLGIQDIGSIFNYLEYGFEVDMDALEKINEQEGIVTFSTGNYPFGGIERFLITMKAYDLVPTECFNGFEICELNWTSKFDYETAAFPERTKEYIQSYKTSKEANNLENITITTPSKLKQLYAYFFK
;
A
#
# COMPACT_ATOMS: atom_id res chain seq x y z
N MET A 1 -13.48 -5.22 4.35
CA MET A 1 -12.18 -5.47 4.98
C MET A 1 -11.61 -6.74 4.39
N LEU A 2 -10.52 -6.57 3.68
CA LEU A 2 -9.70 -7.56 3.03
C LEU A 2 -8.42 -7.72 3.84
N TYR A 3 -7.70 -8.82 3.64
CA TYR A 3 -6.38 -8.97 4.23
C TYR A 3 -5.46 -9.83 3.39
N ILE A 4 -4.15 -9.66 3.60
CA ILE A 4 -3.09 -10.57 3.15
C ILE A 4 -2.21 -10.87 4.35
N LYS A 5 -2.03 -12.15 4.68
CA LYS A 5 -0.99 -12.62 5.59
C LYS A 5 0.25 -13.01 4.79
N PHE A 6 1.40 -12.82 5.41
CA PHE A 6 2.69 -13.07 4.77
C PHE A 6 3.74 -13.51 5.78
N ASN A 7 4.73 -14.24 5.28
CA ASN A 7 5.92 -14.63 6.01
C ASN A 7 7.04 -13.62 5.74
N ILE A 8 7.75 -13.22 6.78
CA ILE A 8 8.91 -12.33 6.72
C ILE A 8 10.16 -13.20 6.57
N GLN A 9 10.74 -13.29 5.37
CA GLN A 9 11.97 -14.07 5.15
C GLN A 9 13.21 -13.29 5.60
N ASP A 10 13.22 -11.98 5.40
CA ASP A 10 14.29 -11.09 5.83
C ASP A 10 13.72 -9.92 6.65
N ASN A 11 13.95 -9.96 7.97
CA ASN A 11 13.48 -8.92 8.88
C ASN A 11 14.14 -7.56 8.63
N SER A 12 15.32 -7.53 7.98
CA SER A 12 16.00 -6.27 7.65
C SER A 12 15.32 -5.49 6.53
N LYS A 13 14.49 -6.15 5.71
CA LYS A 13 13.75 -5.56 4.58
C LYS A 13 12.33 -5.13 4.94
N TYR A 14 11.81 -5.59 6.07
CA TYR A 14 10.49 -5.18 6.56
C TYR A 14 10.37 -3.65 6.76
N PRO A 15 11.36 -2.94 7.34
CA PRO A 15 11.33 -1.48 7.43
C PRO A 15 11.22 -0.78 6.07
N ASP A 16 11.91 -1.29 5.03
CA ASP A 16 11.81 -0.71 3.70
C ASP A 16 10.38 -0.86 3.13
N PHE A 17 9.72 -2.00 3.38
CA PHE A 17 8.32 -2.17 3.02
C PHE A 17 7.38 -1.27 3.84
N GLN A 18 7.70 -1.00 5.11
CA GLN A 18 6.94 -0.04 5.92
C GLN A 18 7.00 1.36 5.32
N THR A 19 8.16 1.80 4.82
CA THR A 19 8.32 3.08 4.10
C THR A 19 7.38 3.15 2.90
N LEU A 20 7.36 2.11 2.06
CA LEU A 20 6.44 2.03 0.92
C LEU A 20 4.97 2.03 1.36
N TYR A 21 4.62 1.23 2.38
CA TYR A 21 3.26 1.18 2.93
C TYR A 21 2.82 2.56 3.44
N THR A 22 3.66 3.25 4.19
CA THR A 22 3.37 4.61 4.69
C THR A 22 3.19 5.60 3.55
N HIS A 23 4.01 5.51 2.49
CA HIS A 23 3.80 6.31 1.29
C HIS A 23 2.43 6.03 0.66
N MET A 24 2.05 4.76 0.51
CA MET A 24 0.75 4.38 -0.03
C MET A 24 -0.43 4.90 0.83
N VAL A 25 -0.30 4.90 2.16
CA VAL A 25 -1.29 5.51 3.06
C VAL A 25 -1.39 7.02 2.79
N ASN A 26 -0.27 7.73 2.85
CA ASN A 26 -0.23 9.18 2.69
C ASN A 26 -0.80 9.63 1.34
N MET A 27 -0.49 8.90 0.28
CA MET A 27 -1.00 9.14 -1.08
C MET A 27 -2.54 9.19 -1.19
N ARG A 28 -3.24 8.58 -0.24
CA ARG A 28 -4.71 8.48 -0.20
C ARG A 28 -5.34 9.47 0.77
N GLU A 29 -4.54 10.19 1.55
CA GLU A 29 -5.03 11.20 2.47
C GLU A 29 -5.45 12.48 1.72
N PRO A 30 -6.62 13.07 2.05
CA PRO A 30 -7.06 14.31 1.43
C PRO A 30 -6.06 15.45 1.63
N GLY A 31 -5.62 16.06 0.53
CA GLY A 31 -4.69 17.18 0.55
C GLY A 31 -3.23 16.79 0.81
N PHE A 32 -2.88 15.51 0.65
CA PHE A 32 -1.48 15.11 0.58
C PHE A 32 -0.79 15.80 -0.61
N GLU A 33 0.33 16.43 -0.32
CA GLU A 33 1.23 17.03 -1.31
C GLU A 33 2.58 16.31 -1.22
N TYR A 34 3.22 16.11 -2.36
CA TYR A 34 4.55 15.53 -2.40
C TYR A 34 5.56 16.49 -1.79
N VAL A 35 6.54 15.93 -1.09
CA VAL A 35 7.74 16.68 -0.74
C VAL A 35 8.48 17.00 -2.03
N ASP A 36 8.66 18.28 -2.32
CA ASP A 36 9.52 18.73 -3.43
C ASP A 36 10.98 18.59 -3.00
N ASN A 37 11.65 17.59 -3.55
CA ASN A 37 13.07 17.32 -3.32
C ASN A 37 13.96 17.94 -4.40
N SER A 38 13.47 18.98 -5.10
CA SER A 38 14.30 19.72 -6.04
C SER A 38 15.54 20.30 -5.35
N PRO A 39 16.67 20.41 -6.08
CA PRO A 39 17.89 20.97 -5.52
C PRO A 39 17.65 22.39 -4.96
N GLU A 40 17.91 22.59 -3.67
CA GLU A 40 17.92 23.93 -3.08
C GLU A 40 19.15 24.70 -3.54
N ILE A 41 18.96 25.60 -4.50
CA ILE A 41 20.03 26.43 -5.04
C ILE A 41 20.06 27.78 -4.31
N ASP A 42 21.12 28.01 -3.53
CA ASP A 42 21.44 29.33 -2.98
C ASP A 42 22.07 30.22 -4.07
N TRP A 43 21.21 30.98 -4.75
CA TRP A 43 21.60 31.91 -5.82
C TRP A 43 22.49 33.06 -5.33
N ASP A 44 22.37 33.46 -4.07
CA ASP A 44 23.10 34.61 -3.52
C ASP A 44 24.59 34.30 -3.27
N THR A 45 24.93 33.01 -3.16
CA THR A 45 26.32 32.57 -2.95
C THR A 45 27.11 32.34 -4.23
N LYS A 46 26.45 32.19 -5.38
CA LYS A 46 27.11 31.94 -6.68
C LYS A 46 27.76 33.23 -7.20
N LYS A 47 29.05 33.21 -7.52
CA LYS A 47 29.82 34.41 -7.87
C LYS A 47 30.40 34.38 -9.29
N THR A 48 30.42 33.22 -9.93
CA THR A 48 30.97 33.02 -11.27
C THR A 48 29.92 32.47 -12.22
N GLN A 49 30.10 32.71 -13.53
CA GLN A 49 29.22 32.16 -14.56
C GLN A 49 29.26 30.62 -14.57
N GLU A 50 30.42 30.02 -14.34
CA GLU A 50 30.58 28.56 -14.26
C GLU A 50 29.74 27.95 -13.12
N GLU A 51 29.70 28.59 -11.95
CA GLU A 51 28.88 28.15 -10.82
C GLU A 51 27.37 28.28 -11.09
N VAL A 52 26.98 29.34 -11.82
CA VAL A 52 25.58 29.53 -12.26
C VAL A 52 25.20 28.48 -13.30
N ASP A 53 26.04 28.25 -14.30
CA ASP A 53 25.78 27.26 -15.36
C ASP A 53 25.69 25.85 -14.78
N ALA A 54 26.52 25.50 -13.79
CA ALA A 54 26.45 24.22 -13.10
C ALA A 54 25.14 24.05 -12.31
N ALA A 55 24.70 25.07 -11.57
CA ALA A 55 23.45 25.02 -10.81
C ALA A 55 22.20 24.98 -11.71
N VAL A 56 22.21 25.73 -12.81
CA VAL A 56 21.16 25.66 -13.83
C VAL A 56 21.12 24.28 -14.47
N LYS A 57 22.28 23.68 -14.76
CA LYS A 57 22.34 22.31 -15.29
C LYS A 57 21.78 21.30 -14.29
N GLU A 58 22.15 21.38 -13.02
CA GLU A 58 21.64 20.50 -11.97
C GLU A 58 20.10 20.58 -11.85
N LEU A 59 19.55 21.80 -11.84
CA LEU A 59 18.10 21.99 -11.84
C LEU A 59 17.44 21.48 -13.12
N SER A 60 18.05 21.72 -14.28
CA SER A 60 17.54 21.24 -15.57
C SER A 60 17.54 19.71 -15.62
N ASP A 61 18.62 19.06 -15.21
CA ASP A 61 18.73 17.61 -15.17
C ASP A 61 17.66 17.02 -14.23
N TYR A 62 17.41 17.66 -13.08
CA TYR A 62 16.34 17.26 -12.15
C TYR A 62 14.95 17.38 -12.79
N LEU A 63 14.67 18.50 -13.47
CA LEU A 63 13.37 18.76 -14.10
C LEU A 63 13.14 17.96 -15.40
N ASP A 64 14.19 17.44 -16.02
CA ASP A 64 14.11 16.56 -17.19
C ASP A 64 13.55 15.17 -16.84
N GLU A 65 13.72 14.74 -15.58
CA GLU A 65 13.11 13.54 -15.05
C GLU A 65 11.69 13.81 -14.52
N LYS A 66 10.77 12.88 -14.76
CA LYS A 66 9.39 13.02 -14.28
C LYS A 66 9.36 12.89 -12.75
N PRO A 67 8.54 13.67 -12.01
CA PRO A 67 8.46 13.60 -10.56
C PRO A 67 8.19 12.20 -10.00
N GLU A 68 7.46 11.35 -10.73
CA GLU A 68 7.18 9.96 -10.35
C GLU A 68 8.47 9.12 -10.29
N VAL A 69 9.44 9.39 -11.16
CA VAL A 69 10.71 8.67 -11.23
C VAL A 69 11.59 9.01 -10.03
N HIS A 70 11.63 10.28 -9.64
CA HIS A 70 12.32 10.74 -8.43
C HIS A 70 11.77 10.03 -7.19
N ARG A 71 10.45 10.07 -6.99
CA ARG A 71 9.79 9.40 -5.86
C ARG A 71 10.07 7.91 -5.85
N TYR A 72 9.99 7.28 -7.01
CA TYR A 72 10.28 5.85 -7.14
C TYR A 72 11.70 5.52 -6.68
N ASN A 73 12.71 6.26 -7.17
CA ASN A 73 14.12 6.05 -6.83
C ASN A 73 14.42 6.26 -5.34
N GLU A 74 13.68 7.14 -4.67
CA GLU A 74 13.83 7.39 -3.23
C GLU A 74 13.14 6.32 -2.37
N LEU A 75 11.97 5.84 -2.79
CA LEU A 75 11.12 4.95 -1.99
C LEU A 75 11.46 3.46 -2.16
N ILE A 76 11.98 3.09 -3.33
CA ILE A 76 12.12 1.69 -3.73
C ILE A 76 13.61 1.31 -3.76
N PRO A 77 14.07 0.42 -2.85
CA PRO A 77 15.45 -0.03 -2.84
C PRO A 77 15.85 -0.77 -4.13
N ASP A 78 17.13 -0.66 -4.52
CA ASP A 78 17.67 -1.32 -5.72
C ASP A 78 17.37 -2.81 -5.82
N TYR A 79 17.38 -3.54 -4.69
CA TYR A 79 17.09 -4.98 -4.71
C TYR A 79 15.62 -5.28 -5.07
N VAL A 80 14.70 -4.38 -4.70
CA VAL A 80 13.28 -4.45 -5.06
C VAL A 80 13.14 -4.14 -6.54
N THR A 81 13.79 -3.07 -7.02
CA THR A 81 13.88 -2.69 -8.44
C THR A 81 14.30 -3.87 -9.29
N LEU A 82 15.44 -4.50 -8.97
CA LEU A 82 15.95 -5.66 -9.69
C LEU A 82 14.99 -6.86 -9.69
N PHE A 83 14.27 -7.08 -8.60
CA PHE A 83 13.27 -8.16 -8.53
C PHE A 83 12.08 -7.87 -9.44
N LEU A 84 11.55 -6.64 -9.39
CA LEU A 84 10.40 -6.21 -10.19
C LEU A 84 10.71 -6.15 -11.68
N GLU A 85 11.92 -5.74 -12.08
CA GLU A 85 12.39 -5.83 -13.47
C GLU A 85 12.36 -7.26 -14.00
N GLN A 86 12.81 -8.22 -13.19
CA GLN A 86 12.80 -9.63 -13.58
C GLN A 86 11.37 -10.17 -13.71
N PHE A 87 10.46 -9.75 -12.81
CA PHE A 87 9.04 -10.06 -12.91
C PHE A 87 8.45 -9.52 -14.22
N LEU A 88 8.64 -8.24 -14.51
CA LEU A 88 8.13 -7.59 -15.71
C LEU A 88 8.74 -8.18 -16.97
N LYS A 89 10.01 -8.56 -16.96
CA LYS A 89 10.62 -9.26 -18.09
C LYS A 89 9.91 -10.58 -18.37
N ALA A 90 9.70 -11.40 -17.33
CA ALA A 90 8.99 -12.67 -17.47
C ALA A 90 7.53 -12.48 -17.92
N ASP A 91 6.86 -11.42 -17.46
CA ASP A 91 5.47 -11.12 -17.83
C ASP A 91 5.36 -10.55 -19.25
N ASN A 92 6.25 -9.65 -19.64
CA ASN A 92 6.33 -9.09 -21.00
C ASN A 92 6.65 -10.17 -22.03
N GLU A 93 7.49 -11.17 -21.68
CA GLU A 93 7.73 -12.34 -22.52
C GLU A 93 6.44 -13.14 -22.77
N LYS A 94 5.50 -13.19 -21.80
CA LYS A 94 4.17 -13.79 -21.96
C LYS A 94 3.21 -12.91 -22.76
N LEU A 95 3.29 -11.58 -22.63
CA LEU A 95 2.36 -10.60 -23.22
C LEU A 95 2.62 -10.26 -24.69
N ALA A 96 3.79 -10.58 -25.25
CA ALA A 96 4.17 -10.27 -26.64
C ALA A 96 3.88 -8.79 -27.03
N SER A 97 3.17 -8.52 -28.14
CA SER A 97 2.95 -7.16 -28.66
C SER A 97 1.82 -6.36 -27.97
N LEU A 98 1.26 -6.86 -26.86
CA LEU A 98 0.12 -6.23 -26.17
C LEU A 98 0.53 -5.07 -25.24
N GLY A 99 1.83 -4.83 -25.10
CA GLY A 99 2.40 -3.69 -24.37
C GLY A 99 3.63 -4.11 -23.56
N ILE A 100 4.64 -3.26 -23.52
CA ILE A 100 5.80 -3.42 -22.64
C ILE A 100 5.45 -2.68 -21.34
N GLN A 101 5.36 -3.42 -20.23
CA GLN A 101 5.27 -2.82 -18.91
C GLN A 101 6.68 -2.54 -18.39
N ASP A 102 6.90 -1.34 -17.87
CA ASP A 102 8.10 -0.97 -17.11
C ASP A 102 7.77 -0.87 -15.62
N ILE A 103 8.80 -0.67 -14.81
CA ILE A 103 8.67 -0.57 -13.36
C ILE A 103 7.76 0.60 -12.95
N GLY A 104 7.80 1.70 -13.69
CA GLY A 104 6.93 2.86 -13.48
C GLY A 104 5.46 2.48 -13.49
N SER A 105 5.06 1.48 -14.30
CA SER A 105 3.69 0.97 -14.31
C SER A 105 3.28 0.26 -13.00
N ILE A 106 4.21 -0.40 -12.31
CA ILE A 106 3.97 -1.01 -10.98
C ILE A 106 3.83 0.10 -9.95
N PHE A 107 4.73 1.09 -9.97
CA PHE A 107 4.67 2.19 -9.01
C PHE A 107 3.40 3.03 -9.17
N ASN A 108 3.03 3.37 -10.40
CA ASN A 108 1.76 4.04 -10.71
C ASN A 108 0.55 3.21 -10.25
N TYR A 109 0.61 1.88 -10.38
CA TYR A 109 -0.41 1.00 -9.82
C TYR A 109 -0.48 1.10 -8.29
N LEU A 110 0.65 1.10 -7.57
CA LEU A 110 0.62 1.20 -6.10
C LEU A 110 0.08 2.56 -5.61
N GLU A 111 0.42 3.64 -6.31
CA GLU A 111 -0.04 5.00 -5.99
C GLU A 111 -1.52 5.20 -6.32
N TYR A 112 -1.95 4.81 -7.52
CA TYR A 112 -3.27 5.20 -8.05
C TYR A 112 -4.14 4.03 -8.51
N GLY A 113 -3.54 2.96 -9.01
CA GLY A 113 -4.29 1.82 -9.55
C GLY A 113 -4.82 0.84 -8.49
N PHE A 114 -4.20 0.81 -7.31
CA PHE A 114 -4.59 -0.03 -6.19
C PHE A 114 -5.66 0.71 -5.39
N GLU A 115 -6.88 0.72 -5.90
CA GLU A 115 -8.05 1.44 -5.38
C GLU A 115 -8.59 0.83 -4.08
N VAL A 116 -7.79 0.95 -3.03
CA VAL A 116 -8.07 0.48 -1.67
C VAL A 116 -7.71 1.55 -0.65
N ASP A 117 -8.38 1.51 0.49
CA ASP A 117 -7.99 2.20 1.72
C ASP A 117 -7.07 1.27 2.51
N MET A 118 -5.84 1.69 2.77
CA MET A 118 -4.86 0.91 3.53
C MET A 118 -5.20 1.01 5.02
N ASP A 119 -5.72 -0.06 5.62
CA ASP A 119 -6.27 -0.02 6.98
C ASP A 119 -5.18 -0.22 8.04
N ALA A 120 -4.35 -1.26 7.91
CA ALA A 120 -3.24 -1.52 8.83
C ALA A 120 -2.15 -2.41 8.24
N LEU A 121 -0.93 -2.26 8.76
CA LEU A 121 0.21 -3.16 8.56
C LEU A 121 0.76 -3.57 9.93
N GLU A 122 0.67 -4.85 10.26
CA GLU A 122 0.99 -5.37 11.59
C GLU A 122 1.91 -6.59 11.50
N LYS A 123 2.87 -6.70 12.43
CA LYS A 123 3.57 -7.96 12.70
C LYS A 123 2.73 -8.80 13.65
N ILE A 124 2.42 -10.03 13.25
CA ILE A 124 1.80 -11.03 14.14
C ILE A 124 2.89 -11.57 15.09
N ASN A 125 4.09 -11.81 14.56
CA ASN A 125 5.29 -12.19 15.28
C ASN A 125 6.55 -11.83 14.45
N GLU A 126 7.73 -12.33 14.84
CA GLU A 126 8.99 -12.06 14.13
C GLU A 126 9.06 -12.64 12.72
N GLN A 127 8.20 -13.59 12.37
CA GLN A 127 8.23 -14.34 11.12
C GLN A 127 6.98 -14.13 10.27
N GLU A 128 5.94 -13.51 10.82
CA GLU A 128 4.63 -13.37 10.17
C GLU A 128 4.08 -11.97 10.36
N GLY A 129 3.44 -11.46 9.31
CA GLY A 129 2.72 -10.19 9.31
C GLY A 129 1.39 -10.28 8.58
N ILE A 130 0.61 -9.23 8.73
CA ILE A 130 -0.68 -9.05 8.06
C ILE A 130 -0.82 -7.61 7.59
N VAL A 131 -1.33 -7.46 6.38
CA VAL A 131 -1.80 -6.17 5.87
C VAL A 131 -3.30 -6.26 5.67
N THR A 132 -4.03 -5.29 6.22
CA THR A 132 -5.47 -5.15 6.07
C THR A 132 -5.77 -3.91 5.25
N PHE A 133 -6.79 -4.01 4.42
CA PHE A 133 -7.22 -2.90 3.57
C PHE A 133 -8.70 -3.06 3.24
N SER A 134 -9.34 -1.96 2.90
CA SER A 134 -10.75 -1.90 2.55
C SER A 134 -10.91 -1.34 1.15
N THR A 135 -12.04 -1.63 0.51
CA THR A 135 -12.32 -1.12 -0.83
C THR A 135 -13.81 -0.92 -0.99
N GLY A 136 -14.19 0.12 -1.71
CA GLY A 136 -15.57 0.35 -2.16
C GLY A 136 -15.95 -0.51 -3.37
N ASN A 137 -14.97 -1.13 -4.03
CA ASN A 137 -15.15 -1.87 -5.27
C ASN A 137 -15.27 -3.37 -5.02
N TYR A 138 -16.35 -3.98 -5.50
CA TYR A 138 -16.57 -5.41 -5.34
C TYR A 138 -17.23 -6.03 -6.59
N PRO A 139 -16.65 -7.10 -7.17
CA PRO A 139 -15.46 -7.86 -6.77
C PRO A 139 -14.15 -7.06 -6.89
N PHE A 140 -13.22 -7.29 -5.97
CA PHE A 140 -11.89 -6.67 -5.99
C PHE A 140 -10.91 -7.56 -6.76
N GLY A 141 -10.33 -7.04 -7.84
CA GLY A 141 -9.27 -7.69 -8.62
C GLY A 141 -8.00 -6.82 -8.65
N GLY A 142 -6.90 -7.37 -9.17
CA GLY A 142 -5.65 -6.63 -9.38
C GLY A 142 -4.63 -6.74 -8.25
N ILE A 143 -4.92 -7.51 -7.19
CA ILE A 143 -4.04 -7.72 -6.03
C ILE A 143 -2.65 -8.29 -6.40
N GLU A 144 -2.54 -8.94 -7.57
CA GLU A 144 -1.35 -9.67 -8.02
C GLU A 144 -0.10 -8.80 -8.01
N ARG A 145 -0.19 -7.56 -8.52
CA ARG A 145 0.95 -6.63 -8.53
C ARG A 145 1.39 -6.28 -7.11
N PHE A 146 0.45 -6.14 -6.18
CA PHE A 146 0.76 -5.89 -4.77
C PHE A 146 1.43 -7.11 -4.12
N LEU A 147 0.94 -8.33 -4.38
CA LEU A 147 1.56 -9.58 -3.89
C LEU A 147 3.00 -9.74 -4.38
N ILE A 148 3.25 -9.43 -5.66
CA ILE A 148 4.61 -9.47 -6.24
C ILE A 148 5.51 -8.41 -5.61
N THR A 149 4.99 -7.19 -5.40
CA THR A 149 5.73 -6.15 -4.66
C THR A 149 6.10 -6.63 -3.27
N MET A 150 5.19 -7.22 -2.50
CA MET A 150 5.51 -7.79 -1.18
C MET A 150 6.65 -8.81 -1.26
N LYS A 151 6.61 -9.73 -2.24
CA LYS A 151 7.70 -10.69 -2.45
C LYS A 151 9.04 -10.04 -2.76
N ALA A 152 9.05 -8.90 -3.45
CA ALA A 152 10.29 -8.19 -3.75
C ALA A 152 10.99 -7.65 -2.48
N TYR A 153 10.22 -7.43 -1.41
CA TYR A 153 10.70 -7.10 -0.05
C TYR A 153 10.95 -8.35 0.82
N ASP A 154 11.01 -9.54 0.23
CA ASP A 154 11.11 -10.81 0.96
C ASP A 154 9.96 -11.05 1.98
N LEU A 155 8.81 -10.43 1.72
CA LEU A 155 7.55 -10.66 2.43
C LEU A 155 6.69 -11.59 1.57
N VAL A 156 6.68 -12.89 1.87
CA VAL A 156 6.03 -13.90 1.04
C VAL A 156 4.56 -14.04 1.43
N PRO A 157 3.59 -13.60 0.61
CA PRO A 157 2.18 -13.77 0.91
C PRO A 157 1.80 -15.25 1.01
N THR A 158 1.02 -15.63 2.02
CA THR A 158 0.64 -17.03 2.26
C THR A 158 -0.86 -17.23 2.28
N GLU A 159 -1.62 -16.21 2.62
CA GLU A 159 -3.07 -16.27 2.72
C GLU A 159 -3.67 -14.91 2.40
N CYS A 160 -4.80 -14.85 1.71
CA CYS A 160 -5.57 -13.62 1.57
C CYS A 160 -7.07 -13.87 1.75
N PHE A 161 -7.78 -12.87 2.25
CA PHE A 161 -9.22 -12.79 2.14
C PHE A 161 -9.56 -11.76 1.06
N ASN A 162 -10.07 -12.23 -0.07
CA ASN A 162 -10.41 -11.40 -1.24
C ASN A 162 -11.81 -10.78 -1.14
N GLY A 163 -12.47 -10.93 0.02
CA GLY A 163 -13.81 -10.43 0.30
C GLY A 163 -14.91 -11.47 0.07
N PHE A 164 -14.64 -12.51 -0.74
CA PHE A 164 -15.51 -13.66 -0.92
C PHE A 164 -15.07 -14.82 -0.04
N GLU A 165 -13.78 -15.16 -0.13
CA GLU A 165 -13.21 -16.35 0.46
C GLU A 165 -11.78 -16.14 0.92
N ILE A 166 -11.38 -16.97 1.88
CA ILE A 166 -10.00 -17.11 2.30
C ILE A 166 -9.31 -18.06 1.32
N CYS A 167 -8.25 -17.58 0.70
CA CYS A 167 -7.40 -18.33 -0.21
C CYS A 167 -6.00 -18.48 0.41
N GLU A 168 -5.46 -19.69 0.39
CA GLU A 168 -4.02 -19.92 0.56
C GLU A 168 -3.30 -19.67 -0.76
N LEU A 169 -2.13 -19.07 -0.67
CA LEU A 169 -1.27 -18.70 -1.78
C LEU A 169 -0.08 -19.66 -1.83
N ASN A 170 -0.13 -20.61 -2.76
CA ASN A 170 0.90 -21.64 -2.93
C ASN A 170 1.85 -21.23 -4.06
N TRP A 171 2.97 -20.60 -3.71
CA TRP A 171 3.97 -20.17 -4.68
C TRP A 171 4.65 -21.37 -5.36
N THR A 172 4.40 -21.53 -6.66
CA THR A 172 4.99 -22.59 -7.48
C THR A 172 6.29 -22.14 -8.14
N SER A 173 6.49 -20.83 -8.28
CA SER A 173 7.69 -20.23 -8.83
C SER A 173 8.07 -18.93 -8.11
N LYS A 174 9.10 -18.25 -8.62
CA LYS A 174 9.47 -16.91 -8.16
C LYS A 174 8.32 -15.91 -8.35
N PHE A 175 7.52 -16.05 -9.40
CA PHE A 175 6.50 -15.08 -9.81
C PHE A 175 5.09 -15.66 -9.92
N ASP A 176 4.94 -16.99 -9.92
CA ASP A 176 3.65 -17.66 -10.09
C ASP A 176 3.24 -18.37 -8.80
N TYR A 177 1.94 -18.39 -8.55
CA TYR A 177 1.31 -19.09 -7.42
C TYR A 177 -0.03 -19.67 -7.83
N GLU A 178 -0.46 -20.69 -7.10
CA GLU A 178 -1.79 -21.26 -7.19
C GLU A 178 -2.59 -20.89 -5.95
N THR A 179 -3.91 -20.75 -6.09
CA THR A 179 -4.81 -20.46 -4.97
C THR A 179 -5.56 -21.72 -4.56
N ALA A 180 -5.69 -21.93 -3.25
CA ALA A 180 -6.56 -22.95 -2.68
C ALA A 180 -7.58 -22.29 -1.74
N ALA A 181 -8.87 -22.44 -2.02
CA ALA A 181 -9.94 -21.88 -1.20
C ALA A 181 -10.13 -22.68 0.09
N PHE A 182 -10.48 -21.98 1.19
CA PHE A 182 -10.81 -22.58 2.49
C PHE A 182 -12.25 -22.24 2.91
N PRO A 183 -13.27 -22.97 2.42
CA PRO A 183 -14.67 -22.62 2.64
C PRO A 183 -15.09 -22.61 4.12
N GLU A 184 -14.61 -23.56 4.93
CA GLU A 184 -15.01 -23.63 6.35
C GLU A 184 -14.39 -22.49 7.17
N ARG A 185 -13.10 -22.20 6.98
CA ARG A 185 -12.45 -21.03 7.62
C ARG A 185 -13.07 -19.72 7.15
N THR A 186 -13.48 -19.64 5.88
CA THR A 186 -14.20 -18.49 5.33
C THR A 186 -15.51 -18.26 6.08
N LYS A 187 -16.32 -19.31 6.30
CA LYS A 187 -17.56 -19.21 7.07
C LYS A 187 -17.30 -18.72 8.49
N GLU A 188 -16.30 -19.30 9.16
CA GLU A 188 -15.91 -18.90 10.52
C GLU A 188 -15.48 -17.42 10.58
N TYR A 189 -14.66 -16.98 9.64
CA TYR A 189 -14.19 -15.60 9.54
C TYR A 189 -15.33 -14.61 9.26
N ILE A 190 -16.21 -14.92 8.30
CA ILE A 190 -17.37 -14.07 8.00
C ILE A 190 -18.30 -13.99 9.20
N GLN A 191 -18.51 -15.10 9.91
CA GLN A 191 -19.36 -15.13 11.11
C GLN A 191 -18.76 -14.28 12.24
N SER A 192 -17.46 -14.43 12.52
CA SER A 192 -16.80 -13.65 13.58
C SER A 192 -16.80 -12.15 13.26
N TYR A 193 -16.61 -11.78 11.99
CA TYR A 193 -16.67 -10.40 11.53
C TYR A 193 -18.06 -9.77 11.65
N LYS A 194 -19.13 -10.54 11.38
CA LYS A 194 -20.50 -10.08 11.60
C LYS A 194 -20.78 -9.84 13.08
N THR A 195 -20.40 -10.79 13.93
CA THR A 195 -20.59 -10.69 15.37
C THR A 195 -19.80 -9.54 15.99
N SER A 196 -18.57 -9.29 15.54
CA SER A 196 -17.77 -8.14 16.03
C SER A 196 -18.35 -6.79 15.58
N LYS A 197 -18.87 -6.68 14.36
CA LYS A 197 -19.59 -5.49 13.91
C LYS A 197 -20.87 -5.25 14.71
N GLU A 198 -21.64 -6.29 15.00
CA GLU A 198 -22.85 -6.19 15.82
C GLU A 198 -22.54 -5.76 17.25
N ALA A 199 -21.48 -6.31 17.86
CA ALA A 199 -21.01 -5.92 19.19
C ALA A 199 -20.55 -4.44 19.23
N ASN A 200 -19.76 -4.00 18.25
CA ASN A 200 -19.31 -2.61 18.15
C ASN A 200 -20.48 -1.64 17.89
N ASN A 201 -21.48 -2.05 17.10
CA ASN A 201 -22.69 -1.26 16.91
C ASN A 201 -23.54 -1.18 18.19
N LEU A 202 -23.60 -2.25 18.98
CA LEU A 202 -24.29 -2.27 20.27
C LEU A 202 -23.57 -1.40 21.31
N GLU A 203 -22.23 -1.42 21.38
CA GLU A 203 -21.48 -0.52 22.27
C GLU A 203 -21.65 0.96 21.89
N ASN A 204 -21.69 1.28 20.58
CA ASN A 204 -21.99 2.63 20.10
C ASN A 204 -23.43 3.09 20.41
N ILE A 205 -24.38 2.15 20.53
CA ILE A 205 -25.75 2.46 20.99
C ILE A 205 -25.78 2.61 22.52
N THR A 206 -24.93 1.89 23.27
CA THR A 206 -24.92 1.88 24.74
C THR A 206 -24.23 3.12 25.34
N ILE A 207 -23.44 3.87 24.57
CA ILE A 207 -22.97 5.24 24.91
C ILE A 207 -23.95 6.30 24.40
N THR A 208 -25.24 6.11 24.68
CA THR A 208 -26.20 7.21 24.79
C THR A 208 -26.97 7.09 26.10
N THR A 209 -26.23 7.04 27.22
CA THR A 209 -26.85 7.24 28.54
C THR A 209 -27.35 8.70 28.66
N PRO A 210 -28.55 8.91 29.21
CA PRO A 210 -29.31 10.16 29.06
C PRO A 210 -28.83 11.25 30.03
N SER A 211 -27.68 11.87 29.78
CA SER A 211 -27.23 13.03 30.58
C SER A 211 -27.72 14.38 30.02
N LYS A 212 -28.12 14.45 28.75
CA LYS A 212 -28.62 15.70 28.11
C LYS A 212 -30.13 15.92 28.19
N LEU A 213 -30.94 14.92 28.54
CA LEU A 213 -32.39 15.09 28.70
C LEU A 213 -32.81 15.70 30.05
N LYS A 214 -31.93 15.71 31.06
CA LYS A 214 -32.20 16.41 32.34
C LYS A 214 -31.97 17.92 32.27
N GLN A 215 -31.29 18.45 31.25
CA GLN A 215 -31.12 19.90 31.07
C GLN A 215 -32.24 20.55 30.25
N LEU A 216 -32.98 19.78 29.43
CA LEU A 216 -34.11 20.30 28.64
C LEU A 216 -35.44 20.33 29.42
N TYR A 217 -35.63 19.49 30.44
CA TYR A 217 -36.84 19.53 31.28
C TYR A 217 -36.85 20.65 32.33
N ALA A 218 -35.71 21.28 32.61
CA ALA A 218 -35.62 22.42 33.54
C ALA A 218 -35.91 23.78 32.86
N TYR A 219 -36.07 23.82 31.54
CA TYR A 219 -36.28 25.06 30.77
C TYR A 219 -37.73 25.26 30.29
N PHE A 220 -38.61 24.27 30.45
CA PHE A 220 -40.01 24.33 29.99
C PHE A 220 -41.06 24.36 31.11
N PHE A 221 -40.66 24.32 32.38
CA PHE A 221 -41.57 24.46 33.53
C PHE A 221 -41.03 25.44 34.58
N LYS A 222 -40.80 26.69 34.16
CA LYS A 222 -40.82 27.87 35.02
C LYS A 222 -41.52 29.01 34.30
#